data_AF-A0A956ZBV6-F1
#
_entry.id   AF-A0A956ZBV6-F1
#
_cell.length_a   1.000
_cell.length_b   1.000
_cell.length_c   1.000
_cell.angle_alpha   90.00
_cell.angle_beta   90.00
_cell.angle_gamma   90.00
#
_symmetry.space_group_name_H-M   'P 1'
#
loop_
_entity.id
_entity.type
_entity.pdbx_description
1 polymer ?
#
loop_
_entity_poly.entity_id
_entity_poly.type
_entity_poly.pdbx_seq_one_letter_code
_entity_poly.pdbx_strand_id
1 'polypeptide(L)'
;CRKAARDIVKKGPDHVVKITPNMVTSQKYLGIPKFKYGEIEEKPQVGMSTGLAWTEVGGELLTIEVSVVPGKGNFTVTGKLGEV
;
A
#
# COMPACT_ATOMS: atom_id res chain seq x y z
N CYS A 1 21.29 -0.64 0.19
CA CYS A 1 22.77 -0.77 0.27
C CYS A 1 23.30 -1.06 1.67
N ARG A 2 22.89 -0.31 2.72
CA ARG A 2 23.44 -0.48 4.10
C ARG A 2 23.48 -1.92 4.63
N LYS A 3 22.39 -2.68 4.45
CA LYS A 3 22.31 -4.07 4.95
C LYS A 3 23.24 -5.03 4.20
N ALA A 4 23.44 -4.84 2.90
CA ALA A 4 24.42 -5.61 2.12
C ALA A 4 25.86 -5.27 2.53
N ALA A 5 26.17 -3.98 2.76
CA ALA A 5 27.49 -3.57 3.23
C ALA A 5 27.83 -4.19 4.60
N ARG A 6 26.87 -4.24 5.53
CA ARG A 6 27.04 -4.94 6.83
C ARG A 6 27.33 -6.43 6.65
N ASP A 7 26.67 -7.10 5.72
CA ASP A 7 26.87 -8.52 5.46
C ASP A 7 28.24 -8.83 4.84
N ILE A 8 28.75 -7.97 3.96
CA ILE A 8 30.10 -8.09 3.38
C ILE A 8 31.16 -7.96 4.48
N VAL A 9 31.06 -6.92 5.31
CA VAL A 9 32.00 -6.70 6.42
C VAL A 9 32.00 -7.87 7.40
N LYS A 10 30.84 -8.48 7.68
CA LYS A 10 30.74 -9.65 8.58
C LYS A 10 31.36 -10.93 8.03
N LYS A 11 31.33 -11.13 6.70
CA LYS A 11 31.73 -12.40 6.07
C LYS A 11 33.11 -12.37 5.43
N GLY A 12 33.73 -11.19 5.34
CA GLY A 12 35.09 -11.01 4.87
C GLY A 12 35.20 -10.44 3.46
N PRO A 13 36.43 -10.10 3.04
CA PRO A 13 36.70 -9.34 1.81
C PRO A 13 36.32 -10.09 0.52
N ASP A 14 36.36 -11.43 0.51
CA ASP A 14 36.00 -12.24 -0.66
C ASP A 14 34.48 -12.45 -0.81
N HIS A 15 33.68 -11.94 0.14
CA HIS A 15 32.24 -12.13 0.12
C HIS A 15 31.53 -11.15 -0.81
N VAL A 16 31.09 -11.62 -1.97
CA VAL A 16 30.28 -10.84 -2.92
C VAL A 16 28.79 -11.06 -2.69
N VAL A 17 28.04 -9.97 -2.47
CA VAL A 17 26.58 -10.02 -2.32
C VAL A 17 25.91 -9.68 -3.65
N LYS A 18 25.36 -10.70 -4.33
CA LYS A 18 24.46 -10.52 -5.48
C LYS A 18 23.01 -10.46 -4.99
N ILE A 19 22.38 -9.29 -5.12
CA ILE A 19 20.97 -9.12 -4.76
C ILE A 19 20.11 -9.75 -5.86
N THR A 20 19.26 -10.71 -5.48
CA THR A 20 18.27 -11.34 -6.36
C THR A 20 16.85 -11.02 -5.88
N PRO A 21 15.82 -11.12 -6.74
CA PRO A 21 14.42 -10.90 -6.34
C PRO A 21 14.01 -11.75 -5.13
N ASN A 22 14.46 -13.00 -5.06
CA ASN A 22 14.17 -13.90 -3.93
C ASN A 22 14.67 -13.34 -2.59
N MET A 23 15.78 -12.59 -2.56
CA MET A 23 16.29 -11.96 -1.34
C MET A 23 15.41 -10.80 -0.84
N VAL A 24 14.56 -10.27 -1.71
CA VAL A 24 13.51 -9.30 -1.38
C VAL A 24 12.26 -10.03 -0.89
N THR A 25 11.80 -11.05 -1.63
CA THR A 25 10.60 -11.84 -1.28
C THR A 25 10.75 -12.59 0.05
N SER A 26 11.94 -13.11 0.34
CA SER A 26 12.29 -13.77 1.61
C SER A 26 12.52 -12.80 2.77
N GLN A 27 12.25 -11.50 2.60
CA GLN A 27 12.34 -10.45 3.63
C GLN A 27 13.76 -10.23 4.19
N LYS A 28 14.77 -10.89 3.62
CA LYS A 28 16.14 -10.91 4.12
C LYS A 28 16.77 -9.52 4.12
N TYR A 29 16.51 -8.69 3.11
CA TYR A 29 17.11 -7.35 3.01
C TYR A 29 16.13 -6.21 3.25
N LEU A 30 14.91 -6.30 2.73
CA LEU A 30 13.91 -5.23 2.87
C LEU A 30 12.97 -5.41 4.07
N GLY A 31 13.05 -6.55 4.77
CA GLY A 31 12.11 -6.88 5.84
C GLY A 31 10.73 -7.22 5.28
N ILE A 32 9.70 -7.10 6.13
CA ILE A 32 8.31 -7.31 5.72
C ILE A 32 7.89 -6.30 4.64
N PRO A 33 7.10 -6.72 3.62
CA PRO A 33 6.55 -5.80 2.64
C PRO A 33 5.71 -4.71 3.32
N LYS A 34 5.97 -3.45 2.98
CA LYS A 34 5.22 -2.30 3.51
C LYS A 34 3.90 -2.05 2.80
N PHE A 35 3.84 -2.44 1.53
CA PHE A 35 2.66 -2.31 0.69
C PHE A 35 2.26 -3.70 0.23
N LYS A 36 0.97 -4.00 0.30
CA LYS A 36 0.43 -5.23 -0.26
C LYS A 36 -0.20 -4.88 -1.60
N TYR A 37 0.44 -5.33 -2.67
CA TYR A 37 -0.12 -5.20 -4.00
C TYR A 37 -1.26 -6.20 -4.13
N GLY A 38 -2.45 -5.75 -4.54
CA GLY A 38 -3.67 -6.59 -4.59
C GLY A 38 -4.58 -6.52 -3.36
N GLU A 39 -4.36 -5.58 -2.43
CA GLU A 39 -5.36 -5.25 -1.37
C GLU A 39 -6.56 -4.44 -1.90
N ILE A 40 -6.66 -4.24 -3.21
CA ILE A 40 -7.91 -3.81 -3.81
C ILE A 40 -8.84 -5.02 -3.73
N GLU A 41 -10.09 -4.81 -3.30
CA GLU A 41 -11.11 -5.85 -3.33
C GLU A 41 -11.17 -6.50 -4.72
N GLU A 42 -10.70 -7.75 -4.83
CA GLU A 42 -10.65 -8.47 -6.10
C GLU A 42 -12.05 -8.74 -6.67
N LYS A 43 -13.08 -8.60 -5.83
CA LYS A 43 -14.47 -8.86 -6.16
C LYS A 43 -15.31 -7.59 -6.00
N PRO A 44 -16.36 -7.42 -6.81
CA PRO A 44 -17.33 -6.35 -6.62
C PRO A 44 -17.97 -6.43 -5.23
N GLN A 45 -17.97 -5.32 -4.49
CA GLN A 45 -18.61 -5.18 -3.19
C GLN A 45 -19.80 -4.22 -3.30
N VAL A 46 -20.92 -4.56 -2.64
CA VAL A 46 -22.08 -3.67 -2.59
C VAL A 46 -21.77 -2.49 -1.68
N GLY A 47 -21.99 -1.27 -2.18
CA GLY A 47 -21.73 -0.05 -1.42
C GLY A 47 -20.27 0.40 -1.44
N MET A 48 -19.41 -0.20 -2.27
CA MET A 48 -18.03 0.30 -2.48
C MET A 48 -17.80 0.66 -3.95
N SER A 49 -16.96 1.66 -4.19
CA SER A 49 -16.50 2.04 -5.52
C SER A 49 -15.06 2.54 -5.48
N THR A 50 -14.33 2.38 -6.58
CA THR A 50 -12.97 2.91 -6.75
C THR A 50 -13.03 4.22 -7.53
N GLY A 51 -12.59 5.31 -6.90
CA GLY A 51 -12.44 6.63 -7.51
C GLY A 51 -10.98 6.95 -7.83
N LEU A 52 -10.79 7.95 -8.68
CA LEU A 52 -9.48 8.55 -8.97
C LEU A 52 -9.52 10.01 -8.52
N ALA A 53 -8.59 10.38 -7.64
CA ALA A 53 -8.38 11.76 -7.22
C ALA A 53 -7.11 12.32 -7.87
N TRP A 54 -7.13 13.62 -8.13
CA TRP A 54 -5.95 14.36 -8.55
C TRP A 54 -5.35 15.09 -7.35
N THR A 55 -4.04 14.96 -7.20
CA THR A 55 -3.23 15.71 -6.25
C THR A 55 -2.17 16.50 -7.01
N GLU A 56 -1.54 17.49 -6.37
CA GLU A 56 -0.47 18.29 -6.98
C GLU A 56 0.72 17.45 -7.48
N VAL A 57 0.92 16.27 -6.89
CA VAL A 57 2.05 15.37 -7.22
C VAL A 57 1.64 14.18 -8.09
N GLY A 58 0.37 14.08 -8.49
CA GLY A 58 -0.15 13.02 -9.36
C GLY A 58 -1.52 12.48 -8.95
N GLY A 59 -1.91 11.36 -9.56
CA GLY A 59 -3.18 10.69 -9.27
C GLY A 59 -3.10 9.76 -8.06
N GLU A 60 -4.20 9.70 -7.29
CA GLU A 60 -4.38 8.80 -6.15
C GLU A 60 -5.67 7.98 -6.32
N LEU A 61 -5.64 6.71 -5.92
CA LEU A 61 -6.81 5.84 -5.88
C LEU A 61 -7.55 6.05 -4.56
N LEU A 62 -8.87 6.29 -4.64
CA LEU A 62 -9.73 6.43 -3.48
C LEU A 62 -10.75 5.28 -3.42
N THR A 63 -10.93 4.69 -2.25
CA THR A 63 -12.03 3.77 -1.99
C THR A 63 -13.18 4.55 -1.38
N ILE A 64 -14.31 4.64 -2.09
CA ILE A 64 -15.52 5.30 -1.64
C ILE A 64 -16.48 4.24 -1.12
N GLU A 65 -16.98 4.44 0.09
CA GLU A 65 -17.87 3.50 0.77
C GLU A 65 -19.20 4.15 1.15
N VAL A 66 -20.27 3.38 1.06
CA VAL A 66 -21.64 3.79 1.38
C VAL A 66 -22.32 2.67 2.15
N SER A 67 -22.94 3.04 3.27
CA SER A 67 -23.76 2.15 4.07
C SER A 67 -25.18 2.68 4.16
N VAL A 68 -26.16 1.83 3.82
CA VAL A 68 -27.59 2.15 3.94
C VAL A 68 -28.14 1.49 5.20
N VAL A 69 -28.65 2.29 6.13
CA VAL A 69 -29.25 1.84 7.39
C VAL A 69 -30.70 2.30 7.51
N PRO A 70 -31.60 1.51 8.12
CA PRO A 70 -32.97 1.96 8.38
C PRO A 70 -32.98 3.23 9.22
N GLY A 71 -33.69 4.26 8.77
CA GLY A 71 -33.68 5.56 9.44
C GLY A 71 -34.65 6.56 8.82
N LYS A 72 -34.55 7.82 9.24
CA LYS A 72 -35.44 8.92 8.82
C LYS A 72 -34.98 9.64 7.54
N GLY A 73 -34.02 9.08 6.81
CA GLY A 73 -33.47 9.70 5.58
C GLY A 73 -32.36 10.72 5.81
N ASN A 74 -31.68 10.68 6.96
CA ASN A 74 -30.52 11.55 7.22
C ASN A 74 -29.33 11.13 6.34
N PHE A 75 -28.65 12.10 5.74
CA PHE A 75 -27.41 11.89 4.98
C PHE A 75 -26.21 12.32 5.82
N THR A 76 -25.21 11.45 5.96
CA THR A 76 -24.00 11.73 6.73
C THR A 76 -22.79 11.46 5.86
N VAL A 77 -21.87 12.41 5.85
CA VAL A 77 -20.64 12.37 5.05
C VAL A 77 -19.45 12.35 6.00
N THR A 78 -18.51 11.44 5.75
CA THR A 78 -17.28 11.29 6.54
C THR A 78 -16.06 11.42 5.62
N GLY A 79 -14.86 11.55 6.19
CA GLY A 79 -13.62 11.62 5.40
C GLY A 79 -13.08 13.01 5.08
N LYS A 80 -13.39 14.02 5.91
CA LYS A 80 -12.94 15.43 5.72
C LYS A 80 -13.19 15.94 4.29
N LEU A 81 -14.37 15.65 3.76
CA LEU A 81 -14.80 16.22 2.50
C LEU A 81 -15.02 17.73 2.71
N GLY A 82 -14.31 18.55 1.92
CA GLY A 82 -14.48 20.00 1.92
C GLY A 82 -15.80 20.40 1.30
N GLU A 83 -16.27 21.61 1.60
CA GLU A 83 -17.30 22.25 0.78
C GLU A 83 -16.64 22.65 -0.55
N VAL A 84 -17.21 22.18 -1.66
CA VAL A 84 -16.67 22.39 -3.02
C VAL A 84 -16.99 23.78 -3.56
#